data_AF-A0A517N4A0-F1
#
_entry.id   AF-A0A517N4A0-F1
#
_cell.length_a   1.000
_cell.length_b   1.000
_cell.length_c   1.000
_cell.angle_alpha   90.00
_cell.angle_beta   90.00
_cell.angle_gamma   90.00
#
_symmetry.space_group_name_H-M   'P 1'
#
loop_
_entity.id
_entity.type
_entity.pdbx_description
1 polymer ?
#
loop_
_entity_poly.entity_id
_entity_poly.type
_entity_poly.pdbx_seq_one_letter_code
_entity_poly.pdbx_strand_id
1 'polypeptide(L)'
;MTGTMTYHGMCAVLHALRDRLTIHETADFAAQLPMLIRGMFYEGWQPDQIPVKHRSKEAFLGHVCEAFPDDQSVDPEKLTRAVLKMVASHVGKREMDDIQAIIPKPLRELFPKL
;
A
#
# COMPACT_ATOMS: atom_id res chain seq x y z
N MET A 1 12.74 -12.42 -7.77
CA MET A 1 12.47 -12.10 -6.35
C MET A 1 12.62 -13.39 -5.56
N THR A 2 13.63 -13.47 -4.69
CA THR A 2 13.71 -14.51 -3.64
C THR A 2 12.59 -14.29 -2.63
N GLY A 3 12.15 -15.32 -1.90
CA GLY A 3 10.94 -15.27 -1.05
C GLY A 3 10.91 -14.13 -0.02
N THR A 4 12.06 -13.74 0.52
CA THR A 4 12.21 -12.64 1.48
C THR A 4 11.92 -11.27 0.85
N MET A 5 12.28 -11.07 -0.43
CA MET A 5 12.05 -9.81 -1.14
C MET A 5 10.57 -9.56 -1.40
N THR A 6 9.81 -10.63 -1.64
CA THR A 6 8.36 -10.54 -1.87
C THR A 6 7.64 -10.07 -0.61
N TYR A 7 8.01 -10.60 0.57
CA TYR A 7 7.46 -10.18 1.85
C TYR A 7 7.75 -8.71 2.15
N HIS A 8 9.01 -8.30 2.05
CA HIS A 8 9.42 -6.92 2.31
C HIS A 8 8.73 -5.94 1.37
N GLY A 9 8.62 -6.26 0.08
CA GLY A 9 7.92 -5.41 -0.88
C GLY A 9 6.43 -5.27 -0.65
N MET A 10 5.77 -6.34 -0.21
CA MET A 10 4.36 -6.27 0.20
C MET A 10 4.19 -5.34 1.40
N CYS A 11 5.01 -5.50 2.45
CA CYS A 11 4.95 -4.65 3.63
C CYS A 11 5.23 -3.19 3.28
N ALA A 12 6.26 -2.90 2.48
CA ALA A 12 6.60 -1.55 2.05
C ALA A 12 5.42 -0.84 1.36
N VAL A 13 4.74 -1.51 0.43
CA VAL A 13 3.59 -0.92 -0.28
C VAL A 13 2.38 -0.77 0.66
N LEU A 14 2.10 -1.77 1.50
CA LEU A 14 0.98 -1.73 2.44
C LEU A 14 1.14 -0.64 3.49
N HIS A 15 2.36 -0.46 4.03
CA HIS A 15 2.69 0.58 4.99
C HIS A 15 2.65 1.97 4.35
N ALA A 16 3.23 2.12 3.16
CA ALA A 16 3.16 3.38 2.41
C ALA A 16 1.72 3.80 2.11
N LEU A 17 0.82 2.84 1.88
CA LEU A 17 -0.61 3.11 1.74
C LEU A 17 -1.23 3.50 3.09
N ARG A 18 -1.02 2.68 4.13
CA ARG A 18 -1.54 2.87 5.49
C ARG A 18 -1.22 4.24 6.04
N ASP A 19 0.03 4.66 5.97
CA ASP A 19 0.51 5.84 6.69
C ASP A 19 -0.05 7.14 6.13
N ARG A 20 -0.78 7.07 5.02
CA ARG A 20 -1.51 8.20 4.40
C ARG A 20 -2.95 8.32 4.87
N LEU A 21 -3.51 7.22 5.37
CA LEU A 21 -4.89 7.13 5.81
C LEU A 21 -5.00 7.69 7.23
N THR A 22 -6.16 8.24 7.56
CA THR A 22 -6.53 8.49 8.95
C THR A 22 -6.70 7.18 9.71
N ILE A 23 -6.77 7.24 11.04
CA ILE A 23 -7.04 6.05 11.88
C ILE A 23 -8.35 5.36 11.45
N HIS A 24 -9.39 6.13 11.16
CA HIS A 24 -10.69 5.60 10.77
C HIS A 24 -10.63 4.91 9.39
N GLU A 25 -10.07 5.58 8.38
CA GLU A 25 -9.88 5.02 7.04
C GLU A 25 -8.97 3.78 7.07
N THR A 26 -7.97 3.77 7.95
CA THR A 26 -7.09 2.62 8.17
C THR A 26 -7.87 1.41 8.66
N ALA A 27 -8.75 1.59 9.66
CA ALA A 27 -9.59 0.54 10.20
C ALA A 27 -10.57 -0.01 9.16
N ASP A 28 -11.22 0.89 8.40
CA ASP A 28 -12.17 0.51 7.35
C ASP A 28 -11.50 -0.26 6.22
N PHE A 29 -10.33 0.19 5.77
CA PHE A 29 -9.53 -0.53 4.76
C PHE A 29 -9.09 -1.90 5.28
N ALA A 30 -8.55 -1.96 6.48
CA ALA A 30 -8.06 -3.20 7.07
C ALA A 30 -9.17 -4.25 7.25
N ALA A 31 -10.40 -3.83 7.53
CA ALA A 31 -11.55 -4.72 7.68
C ALA A 31 -11.81 -5.58 6.43
N GLN A 32 -11.43 -5.08 5.24
CA GLN A 32 -11.60 -5.78 3.98
C GLN A 32 -10.42 -6.71 3.62
N LEU A 33 -9.28 -6.56 4.30
CA LEU A 33 -8.10 -7.37 4.01
C LEU A 33 -8.23 -8.79 4.56
N PRO A 34 -7.77 -9.84 3.82
CA PRO A 34 -7.57 -11.16 4.39
C PRO A 34 -6.69 -11.14 5.63
N MET A 35 -6.93 -12.04 6.58
CA MET A 35 -6.29 -12.05 7.90
C MET A 35 -4.76 -11.87 7.87
N LEU A 36 -4.06 -12.61 7.00
CA LEU A 36 -2.60 -12.55 6.91
C LEU A 36 -2.11 -11.20 6.36
N ILE A 37 -2.77 -10.67 5.32
CA ILE A 37 -2.45 -9.37 4.71
C ILE A 37 -2.74 -8.24 5.70
N ARG A 38 -3.82 -8.36 6.48
CA ARG A 38 -4.15 -7.43 7.57
C ARG A 38 -3.06 -7.39 8.64
N GLY A 39 -2.48 -8.55 8.99
CA GLY A 39 -1.33 -8.63 9.90
C GLY A 39 -0.12 -7.86 9.36
N MET A 40 0.27 -8.10 8.10
CA MET A 40 1.34 -7.35 7.43
C MET A 40 1.06 -5.85 7.38
N PHE A 41 -0.19 -5.48 7.08
CA PHE A 41 -0.62 -4.08 7.01
C PHE A 41 -0.45 -3.34 8.34
N TYR A 42 -0.76 -3.97 9.48
CA TYR A 42 -0.59 -3.37 10.80
C TYR A 42 0.79 -3.53 11.43
N GLU A 43 1.66 -4.34 10.83
CA GLU A 43 3.01 -4.57 11.35
C GLU A 43 3.76 -3.23 11.54
N GLY A 44 4.31 -3.02 12.73
CA GLY A 44 5.13 -1.85 13.08
C GLY A 44 4.39 -0.50 13.06
N TRP A 45 3.06 -0.48 13.00
CA TRP A 45 2.31 0.78 12.87
C TRP A 45 2.46 1.69 14.09
N GLN A 46 2.69 2.98 13.83
CA GLN A 46 2.77 4.05 14.83
C GLN A 46 1.68 5.12 14.55
N PRO A 47 0.47 4.98 15.13
CA PRO A 47 -0.68 5.83 14.80
C PRO A 47 -0.51 7.30 15.19
N ASP A 48 0.43 7.63 16.08
CA ASP A 48 0.71 9.01 16.50
C ASP A 48 1.48 9.82 15.44
N GLN A 49 2.00 9.18 14.38
CA GLN A 49 2.84 9.82 13.34
C GLN A 49 2.13 10.01 11.99
N ILE A 50 0.83 9.74 11.90
CA ILE A 50 0.01 9.81 10.66
C ILE A 50 -1.01 10.96 10.72
N PRO A 51 -1.52 11.48 9.58
CA PRO A 51 -1.26 11.05 8.20
C PRO A 51 -0.02 11.68 7.55
N VAL A 52 0.77 10.85 6.87
CA VAL A 52 1.87 11.24 5.99
C VAL A 52 1.31 11.73 4.65
N LYS A 53 1.36 13.04 4.44
CA LYS A 53 0.81 13.69 3.24
C LYS A 53 1.82 13.68 2.08
N HIS A 54 2.04 12.54 1.44
CA HIS A 54 2.65 12.53 0.10
C HIS A 54 1.70 13.23 -0.89
N ARG A 55 2.15 14.35 -1.45
CA ARG A 55 1.36 15.17 -2.38
C ARG A 55 1.45 14.71 -3.84
N SER A 56 2.36 13.77 -4.14
CA SER A 56 2.61 13.26 -5.48
C SER A 56 2.82 11.74 -5.50
N LYS A 57 2.72 11.15 -6.70
CA LYS A 57 2.98 9.72 -6.95
C LYS A 57 4.46 9.39 -6.70
N GLU A 58 5.35 10.29 -7.07
CA GLU A 58 6.81 10.13 -6.93
C GLU A 58 7.21 10.08 -5.46
N ALA A 59 6.61 10.91 -4.60
CA ALA A 59 6.86 10.88 -3.17
C ALA A 59 6.37 9.57 -2.52
N PHE A 60 5.26 9.00 -3.00
CA PHE A 60 4.78 7.69 -2.57
C PHE A 60 5.75 6.58 -2.97
N LEU A 61 6.16 6.57 -4.25
CA LEU A 61 7.08 5.55 -4.77
C LEU A 61 8.48 5.66 -4.14
N GLY A 62 8.92 6.88 -3.80
CA GLY A 62 10.15 7.11 -3.04
C GLY A 62 10.12 6.41 -1.69
N HIS A 63 9.02 6.52 -0.95
CA HIS A 63 8.88 5.84 0.34
C HIS A 63 8.87 4.31 0.21
N VAL A 64 8.26 3.76 -0.85
CA VAL A 64 8.36 2.32 -1.15
C VAL A 64 9.82 1.91 -1.46
N CYS A 65 10.57 2.77 -2.13
CA CYS A 65 11.98 2.53 -2.48
C CYS A 65 12.91 2.55 -1.25
N GLU A 66 12.59 3.35 -0.22
CA GLU A 66 13.36 3.40 1.04
C GLU A 66 13.43 2.05 1.76
N ALA A 67 12.48 1.13 1.48
CA ALA A 67 12.51 -0.24 2.00
C ALA A 67 13.57 -1.13 1.33
N PHE A 68 14.24 -0.66 0.27
CA PHE A 68 15.20 -1.40 -0.54
C PHE A 68 16.52 -0.61 -0.76
N PRO A 69 17.21 -0.17 0.31
CA PRO A 69 18.37 0.71 0.19
C PRO A 69 19.53 0.11 -0.62
N ASP A 70 19.70 -1.22 -0.55
CA ASP A 70 20.80 -1.94 -1.19
C ASP A 70 20.41 -2.61 -2.51
N ASP A 71 19.15 -2.48 -2.95
CA ASP A 71 18.64 -3.18 -4.14
C ASP A 71 18.04 -2.23 -5.18
N GLN A 72 18.90 -1.81 -6.11
CA GLN A 72 18.53 -0.95 -7.23
C GLN A 72 17.79 -1.68 -8.35
N SER A 73 17.59 -3.01 -8.25
CA SER A 73 16.87 -3.78 -9.27
C SER A 73 15.35 -3.72 -9.09
N VAL A 74 14.86 -3.22 -7.95
CA VAL A 74 13.45 -3.08 -7.66
C VAL A 74 12.87 -1.88 -8.41
N ASP A 75 11.88 -2.14 -9.25
CA ASP A 75 11.01 -1.09 -9.80
C ASP A 75 9.85 -0.85 -8.82
N PRO A 76 9.83 0.27 -8.07
CA PRO A 76 8.83 0.52 -7.05
C PRO A 76 7.43 0.71 -7.62
N GLU A 77 7.30 1.22 -8.85
CA GLU A 77 5.98 1.36 -9.49
C GLU A 77 5.42 0.00 -9.88
N LYS A 78 6.25 -0.86 -10.51
CA LYS A 78 5.83 -2.21 -10.88
C LYS A 78 5.48 -3.04 -9.66
N LEU A 79 6.27 -2.94 -8.59
CA LEU A 79 5.99 -3.59 -7.30
C LEU A 79 4.66 -3.11 -6.72
N THR A 80 4.47 -1.79 -6.63
CA THR A 80 3.24 -1.19 -6.10
C THR A 80 2.02 -1.67 -6.86
N ARG A 81 2.05 -1.62 -8.19
CA ARG A 81 0.94 -2.09 -9.03
C ARG A 81 0.63 -3.57 -8.83
N ALA A 82 1.66 -4.41 -8.68
CA ALA A 82 1.48 -5.83 -8.43
C ALA A 82 0.80 -6.09 -7.08
N VAL A 83 1.24 -5.41 -6.01
CA VAL A 83 0.64 -5.52 -4.67
C VAL A 83 -0.79 -5.00 -4.68
N LEU A 84 -1.07 -3.83 -5.25
CA LEU A 84 -2.44 -3.29 -5.30
C LEU A 84 -3.38 -4.19 -6.12
N LYS A 85 -2.89 -4.81 -7.20
CA LYS A 85 -3.66 -5.80 -7.96
C LYS A 85 -3.99 -7.04 -7.13
N MET A 86 -3.03 -7.52 -6.33
CA MET A 86 -3.22 -8.64 -5.43
C MET A 86 -4.17 -8.31 -4.28
N VAL A 87 -4.12 -7.10 -3.71
CA VAL A 87 -5.12 -6.66 -2.73
C VAL A 87 -6.52 -6.62 -3.36
N ALA A 88 -6.63 -6.03 -4.54
CA ALA A 88 -7.90 -5.90 -5.26
C ALA A 88 -8.57 -7.25 -5.58
N SER A 89 -7.78 -8.31 -5.82
CA SER A 89 -8.35 -9.64 -6.06
C SER A 89 -8.97 -10.30 -4.84
N HIS A 90 -8.70 -9.80 -3.62
CA HIS A 90 -9.25 -10.34 -2.38
C HIS A 90 -10.42 -9.51 -1.82
N VAL A 91 -10.39 -8.20 -2.05
CA VAL A 91 -11.31 -7.20 -1.49
C VAL A 91 -12.58 -7.03 -2.36
N GLY A 92 -12.52 -7.39 -3.65
CA GLY A 92 -13.68 -7.27 -4.54
C GLY A 92 -13.97 -5.81 -4.95
N LYS A 93 -14.84 -5.64 -5.95
CA LYS A 93 -14.97 -4.37 -6.69
C LYS A 93 -15.46 -3.20 -5.84
N ARG A 94 -16.56 -3.39 -5.10
CA ARG A 94 -17.21 -2.33 -4.32
C ARG A 94 -16.26 -1.74 -3.27
N GLU A 95 -15.65 -2.61 -2.48
CA GLU A 95 -14.71 -2.22 -1.44
C GLU A 95 -13.48 -1.53 -2.08
N MET A 96 -13.04 -1.99 -3.25
CA MET A 96 -11.96 -1.31 -3.97
C MET A 96 -12.33 0.12 -4.41
N ASP A 97 -13.57 0.34 -4.83
CA ASP A 97 -14.06 1.67 -5.20
C ASP A 97 -14.09 2.60 -3.97
N ASP A 98 -14.53 2.09 -2.81
CA ASP A 98 -14.51 2.82 -1.54
C ASP A 98 -13.07 3.22 -1.16
N ILE A 99 -12.11 2.32 -1.34
CA ILE A 99 -10.68 2.58 -1.09
C ILE A 99 -10.14 3.66 -2.04
N GLN A 100 -10.46 3.57 -3.33
CA GLN A 100 -10.03 4.57 -4.30
C GLN A 100 -10.66 5.95 -4.04
N ALA A 101 -11.85 6.01 -3.43
CA ALA A 101 -12.47 7.26 -3.04
C ALA A 101 -11.66 7.99 -1.95
N ILE A 102 -11.08 7.23 -1.01
CA ILE A 102 -10.26 7.75 0.10
C ILE A 102 -8.88 8.22 -0.39
N ILE A 103 -8.30 7.53 -1.37
CA ILE A 103 -6.93 7.78 -1.82
C ILE A 103 -6.85 8.97 -2.80
N PRO A 104 -5.81 9.83 -2.72
CA PRO A 104 -5.61 10.96 -3.64
C PRO A 104 -5.50 10.55 -5.12
N LYS A 105 -6.03 11.41 -6.01
CA LYS A 105 -6.07 11.19 -7.46
C LYS A 105 -4.74 10.70 -8.08
N PRO A 106 -3.56 11.26 -7.76
CA PRO A 106 -2.30 10.82 -8.36
C PRO A 106 -1.96 9.34 -8.09
N LEU A 107 -2.43 8.78 -6.96
CA LEU A 107 -2.17 7.38 -6.64
C LEU A 107 -3.20 6.44 -7.24
N ARG A 108 -4.40 6.93 -7.60
CA ARG A 108 -5.43 6.11 -8.27
C ARG A 108 -4.91 5.50 -9.59
N GLU A 109 -3.94 6.15 -10.23
CA GLU A 109 -3.29 5.62 -11.43
C GLU A 109 -2.51 4.32 -11.20
N LEU A 110 -2.12 4.03 -9.95
CA LEU A 110 -1.41 2.80 -9.57
C LEU A 110 -2.38 1.63 -9.36
N PHE A 111 -3.66 1.90 -9.19
CA PHE A 111 -4.68 0.88 -8.94
C PHE A 111 -5.08 0.14 -10.23
N PRO A 112 -5.43 -1.15 -10.13
CA PRO A 112 -5.98 -1.88 -11.27
C PRO A 112 -7.35 -1.31 -11.67
N LYS A 113 -7.66 -1.38 -12.97
CA LYS A 113 -9.03 -1.17 -13.46
C LYS A 113 -9.81 -2.47 -13.23
N LEU A 114 -10.90 -2.41 -12.44
CA LEU A 114 -11.75 -3.56 -12.07
C LEU A 114 -13.08 -3.59 -12.84
#